data_AF-A0A6P0SM71-F1
#
_entry.id   AF-A0A6P0SM71-F1
#
_cell.length_a   1.000
_cell.length_b   1.000
_cell.length_c   1.000
_cell.angle_alpha   90.00
_cell.angle_beta   90.00
_cell.angle_gamma   90.00
#
_symmetry.space_group_name_H-M   'P 1'
#
loop_
_entity.id
_entity.type
_entity.pdbx_description
1 polymer ?
#
loop_
_entity_poly.entity_id
_entity_poly.type
_entity_poly.pdbx_seq_one_letter_code
_entity_poly.pdbx_strand_id
1 'polypeptide(L)'
;MVKRGFSDKWLEAYLPAYQAQQPMVHQVNLGDGYRISAKPLDLLDKSAMGNIEGKRFAVILDSSRSMAAQASQVKETFTWLQQQGFADQSLTNNDADLYITDAIDNKIDHQAKRIDDISDFNPAQITFYGSIQPEQMLQQFEQLRGNTPYDGILLVTDQGSYELSEDNKNVAVVAAPLWMVHLGNQLPSAYNDRILKLIQNSGGGVSSDIQGVIQRIATQEALGSSVVSVADGYAWFMESGTAESTTETGFEPLAARQLIL
;
A
#
# COMPACT_ATOMS: atom_id res chain seq x y z
N MET A 1 -7.41 -49.04 -13.56
CA MET A 1 -7.56 -48.48 -12.20
C MET A 1 -6.50 -47.40 -12.04
N VAL A 2 -6.85 -46.14 -12.28
CA VAL A 2 -5.89 -45.02 -12.20
C VAL A 2 -5.99 -44.44 -10.79
N LYS A 3 -4.93 -44.59 -9.99
CA LYS A 3 -4.79 -43.89 -8.71
C LYS A 3 -4.60 -42.41 -9.01
N ARG A 4 -5.64 -41.60 -8.79
CA ARG A 4 -5.48 -40.15 -8.68
C ARG A 4 -4.74 -39.88 -7.37
N GLY A 5 -3.47 -39.51 -7.45
CA GLY A 5 -2.75 -38.93 -6.32
C GLY A 5 -3.38 -37.58 -6.00
N PHE A 6 -3.78 -37.38 -4.75
CA PHE A 6 -4.16 -36.05 -4.29
C PHE A 6 -2.90 -35.19 -4.31
N SER A 7 -2.92 -34.14 -5.12
CA SER A 7 -1.91 -33.09 -5.10
C SER A 7 -2.08 -32.29 -3.80
N ASP A 8 -0.98 -31.97 -3.10
CA ASP A 8 -0.97 -31.12 -1.90
C ASP A 8 -1.47 -29.67 -2.15
N LYS A 9 -1.79 -29.31 -3.40
CA LYS A 9 -2.45 -28.05 -3.74
C LYS A 9 -3.96 -28.20 -3.59
N TRP A 10 -4.47 -27.76 -2.44
CA TRP A 10 -5.89 -27.79 -2.08
C TRP A 10 -6.76 -26.85 -2.94
N LEU A 11 -6.17 -25.84 -3.57
CA LEU A 11 -6.82 -24.93 -4.50
C LEU A 11 -5.85 -24.52 -5.61
N GLU A 12 -6.34 -24.33 -6.83
CA GLU A 12 -5.56 -23.69 -7.89
C GLU A 12 -5.31 -22.22 -7.52
N ALA A 13 -4.11 -21.71 -7.80
CA ALA A 13 -3.73 -20.33 -7.43
C ALA A 13 -4.60 -19.27 -8.14
N TYR A 14 -5.13 -19.61 -9.32
CA TYR A 14 -6.07 -18.79 -10.07
C TYR A 14 -6.80 -19.66 -11.08
N LEU A 15 -8.08 -19.35 -11.33
CA LEU A 15 -8.82 -19.87 -12.47
C LEU A 15 -8.68 -18.87 -13.62
N PRO A 16 -8.07 -19.23 -14.75
CA PRO A 16 -8.00 -18.32 -15.89
C PRO A 16 -9.41 -18.02 -16.38
N ALA A 17 -9.72 -16.74 -16.59
CA ALA A 17 -10.97 -16.36 -17.21
C ALA A 17 -11.03 -16.93 -18.64
N TYR A 18 -12.15 -17.57 -18.99
CA TYR A 18 -12.35 -18.11 -20.34
C TYR A 18 -12.26 -17.05 -21.44
N GLN A 19 -12.56 -15.79 -21.10
CA GLN A 19 -12.44 -14.63 -21.97
C GLN A 19 -12.01 -13.42 -21.15
N ALA A 20 -11.08 -12.64 -21.68
CA ALA A 20 -10.74 -11.33 -21.15
C ALA A 20 -11.98 -10.42 -21.29
N GLN A 21 -12.52 -9.97 -20.16
CA GLN A 21 -13.61 -8.99 -20.15
C GLN A 21 -13.01 -7.61 -20.38
N GLN A 22 -13.67 -6.80 -21.22
CA GLN A 22 -13.30 -5.39 -21.39
C GLN A 22 -13.78 -4.60 -20.17
N PRO A 23 -12.92 -3.78 -19.54
CA PRO A 23 -13.33 -2.90 -18.45
C PRO A 23 -14.49 -2.00 -18.89
N MET A 24 -15.51 -1.87 -18.05
CA MET A 24 -16.69 -1.04 -18.36
C MET A 24 -17.11 -0.24 -17.14
N VAL A 25 -17.85 0.84 -17.37
CA VAL A 25 -18.38 1.66 -16.27
C VAL A 25 -19.49 0.88 -15.54
N HIS A 26 -19.38 0.82 -14.22
CA HIS A 26 -20.42 0.27 -13.34
C HIS A 26 -21.01 1.38 -12.48
N GLN A 27 -22.31 1.29 -12.19
CA GLN A 27 -23.01 2.28 -11.37
C GLN A 27 -24.14 1.63 -10.59
N VAL A 28 -24.33 2.05 -9.34
CA VAL A 28 -25.48 1.71 -8.51
C VAL A 28 -25.97 2.95 -7.79
N ASN A 29 -27.29 3.09 -7.67
CA ASN A 29 -27.91 4.05 -6.76
C ASN A 29 -28.28 3.33 -5.46
N LEU A 30 -27.88 3.89 -4.33
CA LEU A 30 -28.14 3.38 -3.00
C LEU A 30 -29.32 4.12 -2.38
N GLY A 31 -30.11 3.43 -1.54
CA GLY A 31 -31.37 3.94 -1.00
C GLY A 31 -31.27 5.26 -0.21
N ASP A 32 -30.08 5.58 0.29
CA ASP A 32 -29.82 6.78 1.10
C ASP A 32 -29.50 8.03 0.26
N GLY A 33 -29.74 8.00 -1.06
CA GLY A 33 -29.51 9.13 -1.95
C GLY A 33 -28.05 9.30 -2.40
N TYR A 34 -27.29 8.21 -2.38
CA TYR A 34 -25.93 8.15 -2.90
C TYR A 34 -25.88 7.34 -4.19
N ARG A 35 -25.04 7.79 -5.11
CA ARG A 35 -24.66 7.06 -6.31
C ARG A 35 -23.20 6.67 -6.22
N ILE A 36 -22.92 5.38 -6.37
CA ILE A 36 -21.55 4.86 -6.50
C ILE A 36 -21.31 4.49 -7.95
N SER A 37 -20.20 4.95 -8.52
CA SER A 37 -19.75 4.53 -9.85
C SER A 37 -18.31 4.06 -9.83
N ALA A 38 -18.01 2.99 -10.55
CA ALA A 38 -16.65 2.55 -10.85
C ALA A 38 -16.37 2.81 -12.33
N LYS A 39 -15.38 3.65 -12.61
CA LYS A 39 -14.94 3.97 -13.97
C LYS A 39 -13.56 3.37 -14.21
N PRO A 40 -13.35 2.57 -15.26
CA PRO A 40 -12.02 2.08 -15.62
C PRO A 40 -11.05 3.25 -15.78
N LEU A 41 -9.82 3.12 -15.26
CA LEU A 41 -8.80 4.15 -15.36
C LEU A 41 -8.46 4.48 -16.83
N ASP A 42 -8.48 3.47 -17.70
CA ASP A 42 -8.24 3.64 -19.15
C ASP A 42 -9.31 4.49 -19.86
N LEU A 43 -10.48 4.65 -19.25
CA LEU A 43 -11.56 5.50 -19.74
C LEU A 43 -11.55 6.91 -19.12
N LEU A 44 -10.70 7.15 -18.13
CA LEU A 44 -10.47 8.49 -17.62
C LEU A 44 -9.57 9.26 -18.58
N ASP A 45 -9.72 10.58 -18.61
CA ASP A 45 -8.78 11.42 -19.33
C ASP A 45 -7.38 11.20 -18.75
N LYS A 46 -6.36 11.08 -19.60
CA LYS A 46 -4.96 10.99 -19.15
C LYS A 46 -4.55 12.21 -18.34
N SER A 47 -5.18 13.36 -18.58
CA SER A 47 -5.00 14.56 -17.73
C SER A 47 -5.49 14.36 -16.29
N ALA A 48 -6.39 13.40 -16.06
CA ALA A 48 -6.88 13.00 -14.74
C ALA A 48 -5.98 11.94 -14.06
N MET A 49 -5.04 11.35 -14.79
CA MET A 49 -3.94 10.59 -14.19
C MET A 49 -2.90 11.60 -13.72
N GLY A 50 -3.12 12.13 -12.51
CA GLY A 50 -2.31 13.20 -11.95
C GLY A 50 -0.82 12.86 -11.87
N ASN A 51 0.00 13.90 -11.89
CA ASN A 51 1.36 13.86 -11.33
C ASN A 51 1.28 14.35 -9.89
N ILE A 52 2.09 13.76 -9.02
CA ILE A 52 2.24 14.20 -7.65
C ILE A 52 3.46 15.11 -7.56
N GLU A 53 3.30 16.28 -6.97
CA GLU A 53 4.37 17.27 -6.75
C GLU A 53 4.13 17.93 -5.38
N GLY A 54 5.18 18.48 -4.76
CA GLY A 54 5.03 19.17 -3.48
C GLY A 54 4.90 18.26 -2.26
N LYS A 55 5.08 16.95 -2.40
CA LYS A 55 4.77 15.98 -1.33
C LYS A 55 6.01 15.45 -0.63
N ARG A 56 5.84 15.07 0.64
CA ARG A 56 6.86 14.38 1.42
C ARG A 56 6.38 12.99 1.83
N PHE A 57 7.17 11.97 1.54
CA PHE A 57 6.88 10.58 1.90
C PHE A 57 7.83 10.06 2.98
N ALA A 58 7.33 9.20 3.86
CA ALA A 58 8.18 8.37 4.71
C ALA A 58 8.30 6.99 4.07
N VAL A 59 9.52 6.53 3.79
CA VAL A 59 9.79 5.18 3.31
C VAL A 59 10.38 4.38 4.46
N ILE A 60 9.60 3.47 5.03
CA ILE A 60 10.04 2.56 6.09
C ILE A 60 10.50 1.27 5.42
N LEU A 61 11.78 0.92 5.56
CA LEU A 61 12.36 -0.27 4.98
C LEU A 61 12.52 -1.36 6.03
N ASP A 62 11.84 -2.49 5.83
CA ASP A 62 12.04 -3.71 6.61
C ASP A 62 13.48 -4.22 6.43
N SER A 63 14.21 -4.31 7.53
CA SER A 63 15.57 -4.86 7.60
C SER A 63 15.61 -6.33 8.01
N SER A 64 14.46 -7.01 8.11
CA SER A 64 14.37 -8.40 8.54
C SER A 64 15.18 -9.35 7.65
N ARG A 65 15.53 -10.53 8.17
CA ARG A 65 16.29 -11.52 7.40
C ARG A 65 15.59 -11.95 6.10
N SER A 66 14.26 -12.01 6.07
CA SER A 66 13.51 -12.50 4.91
C SER A 66 13.64 -11.57 3.70
N MET A 67 13.78 -10.26 3.96
CA MET A 67 14.03 -9.24 2.95
C MET A 67 15.32 -9.44 2.14
N ALA A 68 16.27 -10.26 2.62
CA ALA A 68 17.47 -10.61 1.87
C ALA A 68 17.16 -11.19 0.48
N ALA A 69 16.06 -11.92 0.33
CA ALA A 69 15.62 -12.46 -0.96
C ALA A 69 15.11 -11.37 -1.92
N GLN A 70 14.71 -10.21 -1.40
CA GLN A 70 14.17 -9.08 -2.16
C GLN A 70 15.18 -7.94 -2.37
N ALA A 71 16.47 -8.16 -2.08
CA ALA A 71 17.51 -7.13 -2.16
C ALA A 71 17.59 -6.43 -3.54
N SER A 72 17.34 -7.17 -4.63
CA SER A 72 17.29 -6.61 -5.98
C SER A 72 16.10 -5.65 -6.15
N GLN A 73 14.91 -6.03 -5.69
CA GLN A 73 13.72 -5.19 -5.75
C GLN A 73 13.82 -3.97 -4.83
N VAL A 74 14.49 -4.10 -3.67
CA VAL A 74 14.83 -2.93 -2.84
C VAL A 74 15.69 -1.96 -3.65
N LYS A 75 16.77 -2.46 -4.29
CA LYS A 75 17.64 -1.63 -5.12
C LYS A 75 16.86 -0.94 -6.26
N GLU A 76 16.00 -1.67 -6.95
CA GLU A 76 15.16 -1.13 -8.03
C GLU A 76 14.22 -0.04 -7.52
N THR A 77 13.57 -0.28 -6.37
CA THR A 77 12.65 0.67 -5.73
C THR A 77 13.34 1.99 -5.40
N PHE A 78 14.50 1.94 -4.74
CA PHE A 78 15.24 3.16 -4.37
C PHE A 78 15.88 3.86 -5.57
N THR A 79 16.33 3.10 -6.58
CA THR A 79 16.80 3.68 -7.84
C THR A 79 15.66 4.45 -8.54
N TRP A 80 14.47 3.87 -8.57
CA TRP A 80 13.29 4.51 -9.14
C TRP A 80 12.90 5.78 -8.37
N LEU A 81 12.86 5.73 -7.03
CA LEU A 81 12.57 6.91 -6.19
C LEU A 81 13.54 8.06 -6.49
N GLN A 82 14.84 7.77 -6.56
CA GLN A 82 15.87 8.76 -6.92
C GLN A 82 15.65 9.33 -8.32
N GLN A 83 15.29 8.50 -9.30
CA GLN A 83 15.01 8.95 -10.67
C GLN A 83 13.73 9.79 -10.79
N GLN A 84 12.76 9.60 -9.90
CA GLN A 84 11.51 10.35 -9.88
C GLN A 84 11.59 11.65 -9.05
N GLY A 85 12.76 11.99 -8.51
CA GLY A 85 12.98 13.26 -7.81
C GLY A 85 12.79 13.21 -6.30
N PHE A 86 12.45 12.06 -5.69
CA PHE A 86 12.26 11.90 -4.24
C PHE A 86 13.55 12.00 -3.41
N ALA A 87 14.66 12.42 -4.01
CA ALA A 87 16.01 12.35 -3.44
C ALA A 87 16.82 13.63 -3.70
N ASP A 88 16.18 14.75 -4.04
CA ASP A 88 16.85 16.02 -4.31
C ASP A 88 16.71 17.04 -3.15
N GLN A 89 16.15 16.60 -2.02
CA GLN A 89 15.83 17.41 -0.83
C GLN A 89 14.92 18.62 -1.14
N SER A 90 14.19 18.58 -2.25
CA SER A 90 13.30 19.64 -2.70
C SER A 90 11.89 19.10 -2.88
N LEU A 91 10.95 19.67 -2.13
CA LEU A 91 9.53 19.33 -2.32
C LEU A 91 9.01 19.68 -3.73
N THR A 92 9.75 20.45 -4.54
CA THR A 92 9.35 20.75 -5.93
C THR A 92 9.11 19.48 -6.74
N ASN A 93 9.95 18.44 -6.55
CA ASN A 93 9.82 17.15 -7.25
C ASN A 93 9.40 16.01 -6.31
N ASN A 94 8.77 16.37 -5.18
CA ASN A 94 8.58 15.53 -4.01
C ASN A 94 9.89 15.18 -3.28
N ASP A 95 9.77 14.70 -2.06
CA ASP A 95 10.90 14.30 -1.24
C ASP A 95 10.53 13.07 -0.42
N ALA A 96 11.53 12.30 0.00
CA ALA A 96 11.31 11.14 0.86
C ALA A 96 12.37 11.04 1.95
N ASP A 97 11.92 10.77 3.17
CA ASP A 97 12.79 10.39 4.28
C ASP A 97 12.77 8.86 4.41
N LEU A 98 13.94 8.24 4.56
CA LEU A 98 14.07 6.79 4.75
C LEU A 98 14.23 6.44 6.22
N TYR A 99 13.46 5.45 6.67
CA TYR A 99 13.53 4.84 7.98
C TYR A 99 13.96 3.39 7.82
N ILE A 100 15.19 3.07 8.22
CA ILE A 100 15.66 1.69 8.25
C ILE A 100 15.32 1.13 9.62
N THR A 101 14.48 0.09 9.63
CA THR A 101 14.07 -0.57 10.86
C THR A 101 15.19 -1.45 11.39
N ASP A 102 15.01 -1.95 12.60
CA ASP A 102 15.96 -2.84 13.21
C ASP A 102 15.27 -3.93 14.02
N ALA A 103 15.52 -5.18 13.66
CA ALA A 103 15.09 -6.33 14.43
C ALA A 103 15.79 -6.34 15.80
N ILE A 104 15.05 -5.97 16.85
CA ILE A 104 15.54 -5.93 18.23
C ILE A 104 16.02 -7.34 18.64
N ASP A 105 17.32 -7.57 18.55
CA ASP A 105 18.03 -8.60 19.30
C ASP A 105 18.78 -7.90 20.43
N ASN A 106 18.51 -8.29 21.68
CA ASN A 106 19.06 -7.70 22.92
C ASN A 106 20.60 -7.80 23.04
N LYS A 107 21.32 -8.10 21.96
CA LYS A 107 22.74 -8.41 21.88
C LYS A 107 23.51 -7.63 20.83
N ILE A 108 22.83 -6.89 19.95
CA ILE A 108 23.50 -6.14 18.87
C ILE A 108 23.01 -4.69 18.90
N ASP A 109 23.94 -3.75 19.08
CA ASP A 109 23.68 -2.30 19.01
C ASP A 109 23.60 -1.89 17.54
N HIS A 110 22.51 -2.29 16.91
CA HIS A 110 21.98 -1.57 15.78
C HIS A 110 20.83 -0.74 16.33
N GLN A 111 20.63 0.44 15.75
CA GLN A 111 19.50 1.29 16.12
C GLN A 111 18.79 1.62 14.82
N ALA A 112 17.47 1.42 14.84
CA ALA A 112 16.61 1.95 13.81
C ALA A 112 17.00 3.41 13.54
N LYS A 113 17.12 3.78 12.26
CA LYS A 113 17.68 5.08 11.90
C LYS A 113 16.88 5.75 10.81
N ARG A 114 16.87 7.07 10.87
CA ARG A 114 16.30 7.96 9.86
C ARG A 114 17.43 8.51 8.98
N ILE A 115 17.16 8.61 7.69
CA ILE A 115 17.98 9.25 6.67
C ILE A 115 17.09 10.28 5.98
N ASP A 116 17.40 11.57 6.15
CA ASP A 116 16.63 12.68 5.57
C ASP A 116 16.89 12.86 4.07
N ASP A 117 18.00 12.31 3.55
CA ASP A 117 18.36 12.38 2.14
C ASP A 117 18.61 10.97 1.60
N ILE A 118 17.63 10.44 0.85
CA ILE A 118 17.75 9.09 0.29
C ILE A 118 18.76 9.02 -0.87
N SER A 119 19.32 10.14 -1.35
CA SER A 119 20.41 10.10 -2.33
C SER A 119 21.69 9.48 -1.75
N ASP A 120 21.89 9.64 -0.43
CA ASP A 120 23.00 9.04 0.31
C ASP A 120 22.79 7.54 0.62
N PHE A 121 21.57 7.02 0.40
CA PHE A 121 21.27 5.63 0.68
C PHE A 121 21.81 4.70 -0.42
N ASN A 122 22.65 3.75 -0.01
CA ASN A 122 23.11 2.66 -0.86
C ASN A 122 22.43 1.33 -0.46
N PRO A 123 21.44 0.84 -1.24
CA PRO A 123 20.75 -0.42 -0.96
C PRO A 123 21.68 -1.63 -0.86
N ALA A 124 22.85 -1.62 -1.51
CA ALA A 124 23.80 -2.74 -1.47
C ALA A 124 24.57 -2.84 -0.15
N GLN A 125 24.47 -1.85 0.73
CA GLN A 125 25.14 -1.82 2.04
C GLN A 125 24.21 -2.17 3.20
N ILE A 126 22.93 -2.41 2.93
CA ILE A 126 22.00 -2.83 3.98
C ILE A 126 22.30 -4.27 4.41
N THR A 127 22.21 -4.52 5.71
CA THR A 127 22.30 -5.86 6.27
C THR A 127 20.89 -6.28 6.67
N PHE A 128 20.42 -7.39 6.10
CA PHE A 128 19.13 -7.99 6.41
C PHE A 128 19.31 -9.08 7.49
N TYR A 129 18.70 -8.90 8.66
CA TYR A 129 18.85 -9.83 9.78
C TYR A 129 17.66 -9.79 10.75
N GLY A 130 17.60 -10.80 11.62
CA GLY A 130 16.59 -10.89 12.66
C GLY A 130 15.16 -11.03 12.10
N SER A 131 14.20 -10.80 13.00
CA SER A 131 12.77 -10.79 12.70
C SER A 131 12.16 -9.58 13.41
N ILE A 132 11.33 -8.84 12.68
CA ILE A 132 10.60 -7.69 13.20
C ILE A 132 9.18 -7.72 12.65
N GLN A 133 8.22 -7.37 13.50
CA GLN A 133 6.81 -7.28 13.11
C GLN A 133 6.46 -5.87 12.62
N PRO A 134 5.48 -5.71 11.72
CA PRO A 134 5.04 -4.40 11.22
C PRO A 134 4.74 -3.38 12.32
N GLU A 135 4.15 -3.80 13.45
CA GLU A 135 3.88 -2.89 14.57
C GLU A 135 5.16 -2.33 15.20
N GLN A 136 6.20 -3.15 15.31
CA GLN A 136 7.50 -2.73 15.84
C GLN A 136 8.19 -1.77 14.87
N MET A 137 8.08 -2.04 13.56
CA MET A 137 8.57 -1.13 12.52
C MET A 137 7.89 0.25 12.60
N LEU A 138 6.57 0.26 12.71
CA LEU A 138 5.79 1.50 12.86
C LEU A 138 6.09 2.22 14.17
N GLN A 139 6.32 1.48 15.26
CA GLN A 139 6.72 2.07 16.54
C GLN A 139 8.10 2.76 16.43
N GLN A 140 9.08 2.12 15.78
CA GLN A 140 10.39 2.71 15.53
C GLN A 140 10.28 3.95 14.65
N PHE A 141 9.46 3.90 13.60
CA PHE A 141 9.16 5.05 12.76
C PHE A 141 8.61 6.24 13.58
N GLU A 142 7.60 6.01 14.41
CA GLU A 142 7.01 7.07 15.25
C GLU A 142 8.04 7.67 16.23
N GLN A 143 8.97 6.87 16.76
CA GLN A 143 10.05 7.35 17.63
C GLN A 143 11.07 8.21 16.89
N LEU A 144 11.34 7.92 15.62
CA LEU A 144 12.37 8.58 14.82
C LEU A 144 11.86 9.80 14.04
N ARG A 145 10.58 9.84 13.68
CA ARG A 145 10.05 10.90 12.80
C ARG A 145 10.00 12.28 13.44
N GLY A 146 9.99 12.36 14.77
CA GLY A 146 9.79 13.60 15.49
C GLY A 146 8.48 14.29 15.06
N ASN A 147 8.58 15.56 14.64
CA ASN A 147 7.43 16.36 14.19
C ASN A 147 7.32 16.48 12.67
N THR A 148 8.09 15.71 11.89
CA THR A 148 8.04 15.80 10.42
C THR A 148 6.68 15.31 9.92
N PRO A 149 5.91 16.13 9.18
CA PRO A 149 4.67 15.72 8.55
C PRO A 149 4.97 14.95 7.24
N TYR A 150 4.07 14.04 6.89
CA TYR A 150 4.14 13.25 5.66
C TYR A 150 2.78 13.25 4.96
N ASP A 151 2.80 13.20 3.63
CA ASP A 151 1.62 13.00 2.79
C ASP A 151 1.31 11.51 2.57
N GLY A 152 2.29 10.63 2.83
CA GLY A 152 2.12 9.19 2.80
C GLY A 152 3.25 8.45 3.50
N ILE A 153 2.93 7.31 4.10
CA ILE A 153 3.87 6.42 4.78
C ILE A 153 3.89 5.10 4.02
N LEU A 154 5.06 4.71 3.52
CA LEU A 154 5.28 3.53 2.69
C LEU A 154 6.12 2.53 3.48
N LEU A 155 5.51 1.47 4.01
CA LEU A 155 6.22 0.37 4.68
C LEU A 155 6.58 -0.69 3.64
N VAL A 156 7.84 -0.70 3.23
CA VAL A 156 8.43 -1.61 2.25
C VAL A 156 8.90 -2.88 2.96
N THR A 157 8.26 -3.99 2.65
CA THR A 157 8.47 -5.29 3.28
C THR A 157 8.33 -6.40 2.23
N ASP A 158 8.64 -7.64 2.58
CA ASP A 158 8.27 -8.81 1.79
C ASP A 158 6.96 -9.39 2.34
N GLN A 159 6.61 -10.62 1.94
CA GLN A 159 5.43 -11.31 2.47
C GLN A 159 5.39 -11.38 4.01
N GLY A 160 6.56 -11.34 4.68
CA GLY A 160 6.68 -11.51 6.12
C GLY A 160 6.27 -12.90 6.61
N SER A 161 6.38 -13.11 7.92
CA SER A 161 5.77 -14.26 8.61
C SER A 161 4.57 -13.74 9.41
N TYR A 162 3.40 -14.36 9.23
CA TYR A 162 2.27 -14.11 10.11
C TYR A 162 2.57 -14.75 11.47
N GLU A 163 3.12 -13.96 12.39
CA GLU A 163 3.25 -14.36 13.77
C GLU A 163 2.05 -13.80 14.55
N LEU A 164 1.46 -14.63 15.40
CA LEU A 164 0.51 -14.15 16.40
C LEU A 164 1.28 -13.22 17.34
N SER A 165 1.14 -11.91 17.15
CA SER A 165 1.83 -10.94 17.98
C SER A 165 1.32 -11.00 19.42
N GLU A 166 2.23 -10.86 20.38
CA GLU A 166 1.81 -10.62 21.76
C GLU A 166 1.06 -9.29 21.84
N ASP A 167 0.09 -9.20 22.75
CA ASP A 167 -0.79 -8.06 22.95
C ASP A 167 -0.04 -6.81 23.44
N ASN A 168 0.72 -6.17 22.54
CA ASN A 168 1.46 -4.96 22.86
C ASN A 168 0.53 -3.74 22.75
N LYS A 169 0.32 -3.01 23.84
CA LYS A 169 -0.81 -2.05 23.99
C LYS A 169 -0.62 -0.71 23.27
N ASN A 170 0.58 -0.41 22.77
CA ASN A 170 0.86 0.86 22.11
C ASN A 170 0.92 0.66 20.60
N VAL A 171 -0.18 0.98 19.93
CA VAL A 171 -0.24 1.05 18.47
C VAL A 171 0.21 2.44 18.06
N ALA A 172 1.18 2.50 17.15
CA ALA A 172 1.59 3.74 16.49
C ALA A 172 0.39 4.42 15.84
N VAL A 173 0.17 5.71 16.12
CA VAL A 173 -0.84 6.51 15.41
C VAL A 173 -0.16 7.12 14.19
N VAL A 174 -0.54 6.66 13.00
CA VAL A 174 -0.08 7.24 11.73
C VAL A 174 -1.00 8.38 11.32
N ALA A 175 -0.42 9.58 11.14
CA ALA A 175 -1.15 10.79 10.77
C ALA A 175 -1.33 10.98 9.25
N ALA A 176 -0.86 10.02 8.45
CA ALA A 176 -0.89 10.02 6.99
C ALA A 176 -1.25 8.61 6.48
N PRO A 177 -1.74 8.48 5.23
CA PRO A 177 -2.06 7.17 4.64
C PRO A 177 -0.92 6.17 4.73
N LEU A 178 -1.18 5.02 5.38
CA LEU A 178 -0.22 3.92 5.53
C LEU A 178 -0.37 2.89 4.41
N TRP A 179 0.68 2.74 3.62
CA TRP A 179 0.78 1.77 2.55
C TRP A 179 1.74 0.64 2.91
N MET A 180 1.23 -0.59 2.97
CA MET A 180 2.08 -1.78 3.02
C MET A 180 2.50 -2.15 1.60
N VAL A 181 3.80 -2.07 1.31
CA VAL A 181 4.37 -2.33 -0.01
C VAL A 181 5.17 -3.64 0.04
N HIS A 182 4.61 -4.68 -0.59
CA HIS A 182 5.14 -6.04 -0.56
C HIS A 182 5.98 -6.37 -1.79
N LEU A 183 7.29 -6.37 -1.61
CA LEU A 183 8.24 -6.76 -2.65
C LEU A 183 8.17 -8.26 -2.93
N GLY A 184 8.47 -8.63 -4.19
CA GLY A 184 8.48 -10.03 -4.63
C GLY A 184 7.13 -10.56 -5.14
N ASN A 185 6.12 -9.70 -5.29
CA ASN A 185 4.77 -10.04 -5.78
C ASN A 185 4.06 -11.11 -4.93
N GLN A 186 4.41 -11.20 -3.64
CA GLN A 186 3.79 -12.11 -2.69
C GLN A 186 3.17 -11.28 -1.57
N LEU A 187 1.85 -11.34 -1.48
CA LEU A 187 1.10 -10.70 -0.39
C LEU A 187 1.06 -11.62 0.83
N PRO A 188 1.05 -11.06 2.06
CA PRO A 188 0.84 -11.84 3.26
C PRO A 188 -0.51 -12.51 3.23
N SER A 189 -0.61 -13.71 3.82
CA SER A 189 -1.89 -14.43 3.89
C SER A 189 -2.91 -13.71 4.77
N ALA A 190 -2.45 -12.95 5.76
CA ALA A 190 -3.26 -12.11 6.62
C ALA A 190 -2.40 -11.03 7.27
N TYR A 191 -3.04 -9.96 7.69
CA TYR A 191 -2.50 -9.06 8.71
C TYR A 191 -3.26 -9.29 10.01
N ASN A 192 -2.65 -8.92 11.13
CA ASN A 192 -3.42 -8.79 12.36
C ASN A 192 -4.39 -7.61 12.27
N ASP A 193 -5.43 -7.64 13.12
CA ASP A 193 -6.52 -6.66 13.12
C ASP A 193 -6.03 -5.22 13.36
N ARG A 194 -4.90 -5.04 14.06
CA ARG A 194 -4.36 -3.71 14.36
C ARG A 194 -3.78 -3.06 13.12
N ILE A 195 -2.99 -3.79 12.34
CA ILE A 195 -2.46 -3.30 11.07
C ILE A 195 -3.60 -3.04 10.09
N LEU A 196 -4.59 -3.93 9.99
CA LEU A 196 -5.78 -3.69 9.16
C LEU A 196 -6.50 -2.40 9.55
N LYS A 197 -6.72 -2.20 10.85
CA LYS A 197 -7.37 -0.99 11.36
C LYS A 197 -6.55 0.27 11.10
N LEU A 198 -5.21 0.21 11.21
CA LEU A 198 -4.34 1.34 10.89
C LEU A 198 -4.39 1.71 9.41
N ILE A 199 -4.33 0.71 8.52
CA ILE A 199 -4.46 0.91 7.07
C ILE A 199 -5.81 1.58 6.77
N GLN A 200 -6.90 1.06 7.33
CA GLN A 200 -8.26 1.62 7.16
C GLN A 200 -8.36 3.06 7.69
N ASN A 201 -8.02 3.28 8.96
CA ASN A 201 -8.18 4.59 9.60
C ASN A 201 -7.28 5.68 8.99
N SER A 202 -6.15 5.31 8.41
CA SER A 202 -5.25 6.26 7.75
C SER A 202 -5.64 6.58 6.31
N GLY A 203 -6.58 5.83 5.72
CA GLY A 203 -6.90 5.94 4.28
C GLY A 203 -5.82 5.34 3.38
N GLY A 204 -5.01 4.43 3.91
CA GLY A 204 -3.92 3.77 3.19
C GLY A 204 -4.36 2.49 2.46
N GLY A 205 -3.41 1.59 2.22
CA GLY A 205 -3.71 0.32 1.55
C GLY A 205 -2.54 -0.65 1.46
N VAL A 206 -2.65 -1.59 0.53
CA VAL A 206 -1.63 -2.62 0.26
C VAL A 206 -1.30 -2.58 -1.23
N SER A 207 -0.02 -2.68 -1.56
CA SER A 207 0.48 -2.73 -2.94
C SER A 207 1.67 -3.69 -3.07
N SER A 208 1.98 -4.13 -4.27
CA SER A 208 3.20 -4.89 -4.60
C SER A 208 4.40 -4.00 -4.92
N ASP A 209 4.15 -2.72 -5.18
CA ASP A 209 5.18 -1.77 -5.61
C ASP A 209 4.82 -0.33 -5.23
N ILE A 210 5.86 0.49 -5.04
CA ILE A 210 5.72 1.92 -4.67
C ILE A 210 5.12 2.73 -5.82
N GLN A 211 5.48 2.41 -7.07
CA GLN A 211 5.03 3.17 -8.24
C GLN A 211 3.49 3.18 -8.32
N GLY A 212 2.85 2.03 -8.13
CA GLY A 212 1.40 1.88 -8.11
C GLY A 212 0.75 2.66 -6.96
N VAL A 213 1.38 2.69 -5.78
CA VAL A 213 0.91 3.51 -4.65
C VAL A 213 0.93 4.99 -5.00
N ILE A 214 2.06 5.47 -5.53
CA ILE A 214 2.24 6.89 -5.85
C ILE A 214 1.27 7.30 -6.96
N GLN A 215 1.12 6.49 -8.00
CA GLN A 215 0.15 6.72 -9.07
C GLN A 215 -1.28 6.76 -8.52
N ARG A 216 -1.62 5.86 -7.58
CA ARG A 216 -2.93 5.82 -6.94
C ARG A 216 -3.20 7.11 -6.17
N ILE A 217 -2.25 7.57 -5.36
CA ILE A 217 -2.37 8.83 -4.60
C ILE A 217 -2.54 10.00 -5.56
N ALA A 218 -1.66 10.11 -6.57
CA ALA A 218 -1.71 11.18 -7.56
C ALA A 218 -3.04 11.23 -8.32
N THR A 219 -3.57 10.07 -8.68
CA THR A 219 -4.84 9.94 -9.41
C THR A 219 -6.03 10.32 -8.51
N GLN A 220 -6.02 9.88 -7.26
CA GLN A 220 -7.06 10.23 -6.29
C GLN A 220 -7.07 11.74 -6.00
N GLU A 221 -5.90 12.37 -5.85
CA GLU A 221 -5.80 13.83 -5.69
C GLU A 221 -6.29 14.59 -6.92
N ALA A 222 -5.90 14.16 -8.12
CA ALA A 222 -6.31 14.81 -9.37
C ALA A 222 -7.82 14.71 -9.65
N LEU A 223 -8.44 13.60 -9.26
CA LEU A 223 -9.89 13.41 -9.40
C LEU A 223 -10.71 14.12 -8.31
N GLY A 224 -10.07 14.50 -7.20
CA GLY A 224 -10.66 15.31 -6.14
C GLY A 224 -11.61 14.54 -5.21
N SER A 225 -12.37 15.28 -4.40
CA SER A 225 -13.10 14.76 -3.24
C SER A 225 -14.29 13.85 -3.55
N SER A 226 -14.71 13.74 -4.82
CA SER A 226 -15.76 12.80 -5.22
C SER A 226 -15.22 11.39 -5.40
N VAL A 227 -13.91 11.20 -5.49
CA VAL A 227 -13.29 9.88 -5.52
C VAL A 227 -13.11 9.35 -4.11
N VAL A 228 -13.65 8.15 -3.92
CA VAL A 228 -13.53 7.38 -2.68
C VAL A 228 -12.24 6.57 -2.69
N SER A 229 -11.93 5.93 -3.82
CA SER A 229 -10.76 5.09 -3.96
C SER A 229 -10.36 4.90 -5.42
N VAL A 230 -9.09 4.56 -5.64
CA VAL A 230 -8.57 4.12 -6.95
C VAL A 230 -7.95 2.74 -6.75
N ALA A 231 -8.57 1.67 -7.24
CA ALA A 231 -8.11 0.30 -7.02
C ALA A 231 -8.52 -0.62 -8.17
N ASP A 232 -7.75 -1.68 -8.40
CA ASP A 232 -8.03 -2.75 -9.37
C ASP A 232 -8.29 -2.25 -10.81
N GLY A 233 -7.65 -1.14 -11.19
CA GLY A 233 -7.84 -0.52 -12.51
C GLY A 233 -9.10 0.34 -12.63
N TYR A 234 -9.75 0.69 -11.52
CA TYR A 234 -10.93 1.54 -11.47
C TYR A 234 -10.75 2.73 -10.52
N ALA A 235 -11.33 3.86 -10.87
CA ALA A 235 -11.64 4.94 -9.93
C ALA A 235 -13.09 4.82 -9.47
N TRP A 236 -13.29 4.84 -8.16
CA TRP A 236 -14.57 4.73 -7.50
C TRP A 236 -15.03 6.11 -7.04
N PHE A 237 -16.19 6.54 -7.51
CA PHE A 237 -16.78 7.84 -7.21
C PHE A 237 -18.02 7.70 -6.35
N MET A 238 -18.19 8.63 -5.41
CA MET A 238 -19.41 8.84 -4.65
C MET A 238 -19.99 10.20 -4.99
N GLU A 239 -21.25 10.20 -5.41
CA GLU A 239 -21.97 11.40 -5.79
C GLU A 239 -23.33 11.40 -5.09
N SER A 240 -23.82 12.56 -4.67
CA SER A 240 -25.21 12.68 -4.22
C SER A 240 -26.14 12.47 -5.41
N GLY A 241 -27.08 11.53 -5.30
CA GLY A 241 -27.99 11.16 -6.37
C GLY A 241 -29.41 10.97 -5.84
N THR A 242 -30.40 11.56 -6.52
CA THR A 242 -31.82 11.44 -6.15
C THR A 242 -32.55 10.32 -6.90
N ALA A 243 -31.81 9.42 -7.55
CA ALA A 243 -32.37 8.41 -8.43
C ALA A 243 -32.73 7.12 -7.66
N GLU A 244 -33.80 6.46 -8.10
CA GLU A 244 -34.25 5.19 -7.53
C GLU A 244 -33.16 4.10 -7.61
N SER A 245 -33.17 3.18 -6.63
CA SER A 245 -32.26 2.04 -6.58
C SER A 245 -32.30 1.27 -7.90
N THR A 246 -31.14 1.00 -8.48
CA THR A 246 -31.03 0.18 -9.70
C THR A 246 -31.34 -1.28 -9.39
N THR A 247 -31.81 -2.02 -10.41
CA THR A 247 -32.00 -3.49 -10.36
C THR A 247 -30.73 -4.23 -9.94
N GLU A 248 -30.87 -5.31 -9.17
CA GLU A 248 -29.75 -6.12 -8.67
C GLU A 248 -28.90 -6.70 -9.80
N THR A 249 -27.66 -6.24 -9.90
CA THR A 249 -26.65 -6.66 -10.88
C THR A 249 -25.54 -7.52 -10.26
N GLY A 250 -25.51 -7.63 -8.93
CA GLY A 250 -24.41 -8.24 -8.17
C GLY A 250 -23.24 -7.29 -7.90
N PHE A 251 -23.30 -6.05 -8.41
CA PHE A 251 -22.32 -4.99 -8.16
C PHE A 251 -22.56 -4.27 -6.83
N GLU A 252 -23.79 -4.31 -6.32
CA GLU A 252 -24.23 -3.62 -5.10
C GLU A 252 -23.34 -3.93 -3.89
N PRO A 253 -22.95 -5.20 -3.62
CA PRO A 253 -22.08 -5.51 -2.49
C PRO A 253 -20.66 -4.92 -2.63
N LEU A 254 -20.13 -4.81 -3.85
CA LEU A 254 -18.82 -4.21 -4.11
C LEU A 254 -18.87 -2.70 -3.93
N ALA A 255 -19.93 -2.06 -4.43
CA ALA A 255 -20.16 -0.63 -4.26
C ALA A 255 -20.41 -0.25 -2.79
N ALA A 256 -21.21 -1.04 -2.06
CA ALA A 256 -21.47 -0.80 -0.64
C ALA A 256 -20.20 -0.90 0.22
N ARG A 257 -19.24 -1.78 -0.14
CA ARG A 257 -17.93 -1.84 0.54
C ARG A 257 -17.13 -0.55 0.44
N GLN A 258 -17.30 0.21 -0.63
CA GLN A 258 -16.63 1.51 -0.77
C GLN A 258 -17.19 2.56 0.20
N LEU A 259 -18.40 2.39 0.74
CA LEU A 259 -19.00 3.31 1.71
C LEU A 259 -18.56 3.10 3.16
N ILE A 260 -17.96 1.94 3.48
CA ILE A 260 -17.60 1.56 4.85
C ILE A 260 -16.15 1.96 5.18
N LEU A 261 -15.46 2.63 4.25
CA LEU A 261 -14.09 3.10 4.40
C LEU A 261 -14.01 4.40 5.21
#